data_AF-A0A964MBK8-F1
#
_entry.id   AF-A0A964MBK8-F1
#
_cell.length_a   1.000
_cell.length_b   1.000
_cell.length_c   1.000
_cell.angle_alpha   90.00
_cell.angle_beta   90.00
_cell.angle_gamma   90.00
#
_symmetry.space_group_name_H-M   'P 1'
#
loop_
_entity.id
_entity.type
_entity.pdbx_description
1 polymer ?
#
loop_
_entity_poly.entity_id
_entity_poly.type
_entity_poly.pdbx_seq_one_letter_code
_entity_poly.pdbx_strand_id
1 'polypeptide(L)'
;MAEVAVPVTNQRKGQLERRQIRKQGDEGEAVLYNVLYDGSRGQQYYIKRYDVAGSVMDSVFITQRSGPTTLVKRIDARCGRWVGNRWVLERVTERRFGPDGGEEVSQFDTYVLAGFDETPRSFAKRRPLPDEMGFFQLRTFIEQLNRSGVDARSFVVDLYLKLSFPFANLIILIFGLPLLA
;
A
#
# COMPACT_ATOMS: atom_id res chain seq x y z
N MET A 1 18.26 -23.39 -5.50
CA MET A 1 17.52 -24.49 -4.83
C MET A 1 16.83 -24.06 -3.53
N ALA A 2 17.28 -23.01 -2.82
CA ALA A 2 16.66 -22.57 -1.55
C ALA A 2 15.40 -21.68 -1.69
N GLU A 3 15.08 -21.22 -2.90
CA GLU A 3 13.98 -20.26 -3.13
C GLU A 3 12.64 -20.91 -3.51
N VAL A 4 12.59 -22.23 -3.72
CA VAL A 4 11.40 -22.93 -4.21
C VAL A 4 10.53 -23.50 -3.08
N ALA A 5 11.08 -23.65 -1.88
CA ALA A 5 10.37 -24.32 -0.77
C ALA A 5 9.53 -23.37 0.12
N VAL A 6 9.75 -22.05 0.05
CA VAL A 6 9.11 -21.09 0.96
C VAL A 6 7.75 -20.52 0.48
N PRO A 7 7.33 -20.53 -0.82
CA PRO A 7 6.09 -19.86 -1.21
C PRO A 7 4.80 -20.69 -0.98
N VAL A 8 4.88 -22.02 -0.83
CA VAL A 8 3.66 -22.87 -0.67
C VAL A 8 3.22 -23.01 0.81
N THR A 9 4.15 -22.85 1.75
CA THR A 9 3.84 -23.02 3.19
C THR A 9 3.42 -21.70 3.85
N ASN A 10 3.88 -20.54 3.36
CA ASN A 10 3.47 -19.25 3.93
C ASN A 10 1.98 -18.94 3.69
N GLN A 11 1.40 -19.46 2.60
CA GLN A 11 -0.04 -19.38 2.37
C GLN A 11 -0.86 -20.27 3.32
N ARG A 12 -0.27 -21.35 3.86
CA ARG A 12 -0.92 -22.28 4.79
C ARG A 12 -0.76 -21.87 6.26
N LYS A 13 0.35 -21.25 6.66
CA LYS A 13 0.52 -20.70 8.02
C LYS A 13 -0.39 -19.49 8.28
N GLY A 14 -0.62 -18.65 7.27
CA GLY A 14 -1.63 -17.59 7.35
C GLY A 14 -3.05 -18.11 7.59
N GLN A 15 -3.35 -19.37 7.26
CA GLN A 15 -4.66 -19.99 7.55
C GLN A 15 -4.80 -20.52 8.99
N LEU A 16 -3.69 -20.72 9.70
CA LEU A 16 -3.69 -21.19 11.09
C LEU A 16 -3.62 -20.02 12.08
N GLU A 17 -2.85 -18.97 11.79
CA GLU A 17 -2.88 -17.71 12.57
C GLU A 17 -4.24 -16.97 12.44
N ARG A 18 -4.98 -17.24 11.36
CA ARG A 18 -6.35 -16.77 11.12
C ARG A 18 -7.35 -17.11 12.23
N ARG A 19 -7.07 -18.09 13.11
CA ARG A 19 -7.99 -18.43 14.22
C ARG A 19 -7.64 -17.75 15.55
N GLN A 20 -6.40 -17.31 15.76
CA GLN A 20 -6.03 -16.63 17.01
C GLN A 20 -6.10 -15.11 16.88
N ILE A 21 -5.80 -14.53 15.72
CA ILE A 21 -5.97 -13.07 15.49
C ILE A 21 -7.46 -12.71 15.35
N ARG A 22 -8.28 -13.66 14.86
CA ARG A 22 -9.76 -13.53 14.79
C ARG A 22 -10.45 -13.47 16.16
N LYS A 23 -9.75 -13.76 17.26
CA LYS A 23 -10.29 -13.62 18.61
C LYS A 23 -9.85 -12.37 19.37
N GLN A 24 -8.93 -11.58 18.80
CA GLN A 24 -8.37 -10.41 19.50
C GLN A 24 -8.54 -9.08 18.74
N GLY A 25 -9.16 -9.10 17.55
CA GLY A 25 -9.45 -7.90 16.76
C GLY A 25 -10.88 -7.82 16.24
N ASP A 26 -11.82 -8.53 16.86
CA ASP A 26 -13.21 -8.63 16.37
C ASP A 26 -14.17 -7.60 16.98
N GLU A 27 -13.75 -6.73 17.89
CA GLU A 27 -14.67 -5.76 18.53
C GLU A 27 -13.99 -4.42 18.84
N GLY A 28 -13.98 -3.52 17.84
CA GLY A 28 -13.63 -2.10 18.00
C GLY A 28 -12.31 -1.67 17.33
N GLU A 29 -12.37 -0.67 16.45
CA GLU A 29 -11.20 0.05 15.90
C GLU A 29 -10.22 -0.75 15.02
N ALA A 30 -10.70 -1.37 13.94
CA ALA A 30 -9.81 -1.86 12.88
C ALA A 30 -9.27 -0.67 12.05
N VAL A 31 -8.19 -0.04 12.51
CA VAL A 31 -7.41 0.91 11.70
C VAL A 31 -6.51 0.12 10.75
N LEU A 32 -6.68 0.33 9.45
CA LEU A 32 -5.85 -0.25 8.40
C LEU A 32 -4.77 0.74 7.96
N TYR A 33 -3.59 0.24 7.61
CA TYR A 33 -2.47 1.04 7.11
C TYR A 33 -2.06 0.60 5.71
N ASN A 34 -1.56 1.54 4.91
CA ASN A 34 -1.03 1.32 3.57
C ASN A 34 -2.00 0.52 2.67
N VAL A 35 -3.27 0.92 2.66
CA VAL A 35 -4.31 0.26 1.88
C VAL A 35 -4.13 0.63 0.41
N LEU A 36 -3.84 -0.37 -0.43
CA LEU A 36 -3.92 -0.24 -1.87
C LEU A 36 -5.18 -0.87 -2.41
N TYR A 37 -5.87 -0.13 -3.26
CA TYR A 37 -7.06 -0.60 -3.92
C TYR A 37 -7.05 -0.20 -5.39
N ASP A 38 -7.28 -1.20 -6.25
CA ASP A 38 -7.42 -1.00 -7.69
C ASP A 38 -8.92 -0.81 -7.99
N GLY A 39 -9.27 0.40 -8.42
CA GLY A 39 -10.62 0.80 -8.81
C GLY A 39 -11.05 0.18 -10.13
N SER A 40 -12.37 0.09 -10.31
CA SER A 40 -12.99 -0.56 -11.47
C SER A 40 -12.67 0.12 -12.82
N ARG A 41 -12.30 1.41 -12.79
CA ARG A 41 -12.05 2.26 -13.97
C ARG A 41 -10.57 2.55 -14.20
N GLY A 42 -9.68 1.67 -13.74
CA GLY A 42 -8.22 1.85 -13.89
C GLY A 42 -7.64 2.95 -13.00
N GLN A 43 -8.35 3.27 -11.91
CA GLN A 43 -7.88 4.18 -10.87
C GLN A 43 -7.16 3.37 -9.80
N GLN A 44 -6.06 3.86 -9.25
CA GLN A 44 -5.41 3.24 -8.10
C GLN A 44 -5.47 4.17 -6.92
N TYR A 45 -5.89 3.62 -5.79
CA TYR A 45 -6.01 4.29 -4.52
C TYR A 45 -4.91 3.80 -3.60
N TYR A 46 -4.19 4.73 -3.01
CA TYR A 46 -3.27 4.48 -1.91
C TYR A 46 -3.72 5.31 -0.72
N ILE A 47 -4.03 4.64 0.38
CA ILE A 47 -4.48 5.26 1.63
C ILE A 47 -3.49 4.87 2.71
N LYS A 48 -2.80 5.87 3.29
CA LYS A 48 -1.79 5.61 4.32
C LYS A 48 -2.42 5.05 5.60
N ARG A 49 -3.55 5.61 6.01
CA ARG A 49 -4.28 5.16 7.20
C ARG A 49 -5.78 5.26 6.94
N TYR A 50 -6.50 4.17 7.22
CA TYR A 50 -7.93 4.06 7.02
C TYR A 50 -8.61 3.53 8.28
N ASP A 51 -9.46 4.35 8.87
CA ASP A 51 -10.32 3.97 9.99
C ASP A 51 -11.63 3.39 9.44
N VAL A 52 -11.81 2.08 9.65
CA VAL A 52 -13.00 1.34 9.17
C VAL A 52 -14.26 1.74 9.95
N ALA A 53 -14.14 2.03 11.25
CA ALA A 53 -15.28 2.39 12.10
C ALA A 53 -15.78 3.80 11.77
N GLY A 54 -14.86 4.76 11.65
CA GLY A 54 -15.18 6.13 11.30
C GLY A 54 -15.44 6.37 9.80
N SER A 55 -15.08 5.42 8.93
CA SER A 55 -15.00 5.64 7.47
C SER A 55 -14.21 6.90 7.13
N VAL A 56 -13.08 7.08 7.83
CA VAL A 56 -12.16 8.21 7.69
C VAL A 56 -10.84 7.70 7.13
N MET A 57 -10.34 8.39 6.10
CA MET A 57 -9.03 8.15 5.53
C MET A 57 -8.11 9.35 5.79
N ASP A 58 -6.84 9.04 6.04
CA ASP A 58 -5.76 10.00 6.18
C ASP A 58 -4.69 9.70 5.13
N SER A 59 -4.27 10.76 4.44
CA SER A 59 -3.28 10.78 3.38
C SER A 59 -3.65 9.84 2.24
N VAL A 60 -4.49 10.36 1.35
CA VAL A 60 -5.10 9.65 0.23
C VAL A 60 -4.45 10.10 -1.06
N PHE A 61 -4.07 9.14 -1.88
CA PHE A 61 -3.49 9.35 -3.20
C PHE A 61 -4.31 8.56 -4.20
N ILE A 62 -4.92 9.25 -5.15
CA ILE A 62 -5.72 8.65 -6.21
C ILE A 62 -5.02 8.94 -7.52
N THR A 63 -4.72 7.90 -8.27
CA THR A 63 -4.07 8.03 -9.58
C THR A 63 -4.96 7.43 -10.64
N GLN A 64 -5.06 8.08 -11.79
CA GLN A 64 -5.80 7.59 -12.95
C GLN A 64 -4.88 7.58 -14.15
N ARG A 65 -4.85 6.44 -14.82
CA ARG A 65 -4.02 6.20 -16.00
C ARG A 65 -4.87 6.05 -17.26
N SER A 66 -4.30 6.45 -18.38
CA SER A 66 -4.78 6.12 -19.72
C SER A 66 -3.79 5.14 -20.34
N GLY A 67 -4.22 3.90 -20.59
CA GLY A 67 -3.36 2.83 -21.06
C GLY A 67 -2.34 2.31 -20.01
N PRO A 68 -1.31 1.58 -20.44
CA PRO A 68 -0.40 0.87 -19.53
C PRO A 68 0.59 1.77 -18.77
N THR A 69 0.84 3.00 -19.24
CA THR A 69 1.95 3.83 -18.72
C THR A 69 1.60 5.30 -18.49
N THR A 70 0.63 5.87 -19.19
CA THR A 70 0.40 7.32 -19.15
C THR A 70 -0.46 7.70 -17.94
N LEU A 71 0.14 8.41 -16.97
CA LEU A 71 -0.59 9.03 -15.87
C LEU A 71 -1.32 10.27 -16.40
N VAL A 72 -2.64 10.32 -16.25
CA VAL A 72 -3.46 11.45 -16.77
C VAL A 72 -3.90 12.36 -15.63
N LYS A 73 -4.13 11.78 -14.45
CA LYS A 73 -4.65 12.52 -13.31
C LYS A 73 -4.12 11.94 -12.00
N ARG A 74 -3.78 12.82 -11.08
CA ARG A 74 -3.44 12.49 -9.69
C ARG A 74 -4.19 13.41 -8.74
N ILE A 75 -4.71 12.86 -7.66
CA ILE A 75 -5.41 13.60 -6.62
C ILE A 75 -4.74 13.22 -5.30
N ASP A 76 -4.14 14.20 -4.65
CA ASP A 76 -3.54 14.05 -3.33
C ASP A 76 -4.44 14.77 -2.33
N ALA A 77 -4.89 14.09 -1.27
CA ALA A 77 -5.74 14.69 -0.25
C ALA A 77 -5.26 14.34 1.16
N ARG A 78 -5.33 15.30 2.07
CA ARG A 78 -4.88 15.10 3.46
C ARG A 78 -5.81 14.19 4.23
N CYS A 79 -7.11 14.40 4.09
CA CYS A 79 -8.13 13.62 4.78
C CYS A 79 -9.33 13.40 3.87
N GLY A 80 -10.05 12.31 4.13
CA GLY A 80 -11.28 11.99 3.43
C GLY A 80 -12.28 11.34 4.36
N ARG A 81 -13.55 11.68 4.20
CA ARG A 81 -14.63 11.15 5.02
C ARG A 81 -15.80 10.73 4.13
N TRP A 82 -16.45 9.64 4.49
CA TRP A 82 -17.65 9.18 3.80
C TRP A 82 -18.87 9.95 4.31
N VAL A 83 -19.50 10.75 3.45
CA VAL A 83 -20.69 11.57 3.79
C VAL A 83 -21.72 11.42 2.68
N GLY A 84 -22.97 11.08 3.03
CA GLY A 84 -24.08 11.06 2.07
C GLY A 84 -23.83 10.16 0.85
N ASN A 85 -23.15 9.03 1.06
CA ASN A 85 -22.77 8.06 0.02
C ASN A 85 -21.70 8.55 -0.97
N ARG A 86 -20.88 9.52 -0.57
CA ARG A 86 -19.76 10.05 -1.36
C ARG A 86 -18.53 10.26 -0.49
N TRP A 87 -17.35 10.19 -1.09
CA TRP A 87 -16.11 10.61 -0.42
C TRP A 87 -15.98 12.12 -0.51
N VAL A 88 -15.89 12.75 0.65
CA VAL A 88 -15.55 14.17 0.79
C VAL A 88 -14.10 14.24 1.22
N LEU A 89 -13.25 14.74 0.33
CA LEU A 89 -11.83 14.95 0.56
C LEU A 89 -11.58 16.39 1.01
N GLU A 90 -10.58 16.59 1.86
CA GLU A 90 -10.16 17.90 2.32
C GLU A 90 -8.67 18.15 2.01
N ARG A 91 -8.34 19.42 1.76
CA ARG A 91 -7.00 19.87 1.35
C ARG A 91 -6.47 19.05 0.18
N VAL A 92 -7.18 19.14 -0.93
CA VAL A 92 -6.93 18.37 -2.14
C VAL A 92 -6.04 19.14 -3.08
N THR A 93 -5.03 18.47 -3.62
CA THR A 93 -4.24 18.91 -4.76
C THR A 93 -4.51 17.96 -5.92
N GLU A 94 -5.24 18.44 -6.92
CA GLU A 94 -5.46 17.76 -8.19
C GLU A 94 -4.36 18.16 -9.17
N ARG A 95 -3.75 17.19 -9.83
CA ARG A 95 -2.77 17.37 -10.90
C ARG A 95 -3.26 16.66 -12.14
N ARG A 96 -3.41 17.39 -13.24
CA ARG A 96 -3.70 16.85 -14.57
C ARG A 96 -2.45 16.92 -15.42
N PHE A 97 -2.15 15.82 -16.10
CA PHE A 97 -1.02 15.72 -17.01
C PHE A 97 -1.55 15.67 -18.44
N GLY A 98 -1.24 16.70 -19.21
CA GLY A 98 -1.60 16.79 -20.62
C GLY A 98 -0.68 15.93 -21.51
N PRO A 99 -1.12 15.58 -22.74
CA PRO A 99 -0.32 14.82 -23.69
C PRO A 99 0.98 15.54 -24.12
N ASP A 100 1.03 16.87 -24.00
CA ASP A 100 2.19 17.70 -24.36
C ASP A 100 3.18 17.91 -23.20
N GLY A 101 3.00 17.20 -22.08
CA GLY A 101 3.85 17.33 -20.88
C GLY A 101 3.49 18.51 -19.97
N GLY A 102 2.40 19.24 -20.27
CA GLY A 102 1.86 20.28 -19.38
C GLY A 102 1.27 19.68 -18.10
N GLU A 103 1.61 20.28 -16.96
CA GLU A 103 1.00 19.96 -15.65
C GLU A 103 0.05 21.09 -15.27
N GLU A 104 -1.23 20.76 -15.11
CA GLU A 104 -2.22 21.67 -14.54
C GLU A 104 -2.45 21.27 -13.07
N VAL A 105 -2.15 22.19 -12.16
CA VAL A 105 -2.32 21.98 -10.71
C VAL A 105 -3.52 22.79 -10.23
N SER A 106 -4.46 22.13 -9.57
CA SER A 106 -5.62 22.76 -8.94
C SER A 106 -5.68 22.36 -7.48
N GLN A 107 -5.92 23.33 -6.59
CA GLN A 107 -6.05 23.09 -5.16
C GLN A 107 -7.48 23.37 -4.72
N PHE A 108 -8.00 22.50 -3.85
CA PHE A 108 -9.36 22.60 -3.31
C PHE A 108 -9.32 22.37 -1.81
N ASP A 109 -9.98 23.24 -1.04
CA ASP A 109 -10.13 23.01 0.40
C ASP A 109 -11.04 21.82 0.69
N THR A 110 -12.08 21.64 -0.13
CA THR A 110 -12.99 20.50 -0.06
C THR A 110 -13.30 20.04 -1.49
N TYR A 111 -13.18 18.74 -1.72
CA TYR A 111 -13.44 18.11 -3.02
C TYR A 111 -14.34 16.88 -2.82
N VAL A 112 -15.52 16.92 -3.42
CA VAL A 112 -16.42 15.76 -3.43
C VAL A 112 -15.98 14.85 -4.57
N LEU A 113 -15.49 13.68 -4.21
CA LEU A 113 -15.06 12.68 -5.17
C LEU A 113 -16.29 12.13 -5.92
N ALA A 114 -16.49 12.59 -7.17
CA ALA A 114 -17.62 12.20 -8.01
C ALA A 114 -17.19 11.21 -9.10
N GLY A 115 -18.00 10.17 -9.34
CA GLY A 115 -17.75 9.17 -10.39
C GLY A 115 -16.88 7.98 -9.98
N PHE A 116 -16.76 7.74 -8.68
CA PHE A 116 -16.02 6.63 -8.08
C PHE A 116 -17.00 5.77 -7.28
N ASP A 117 -17.05 4.47 -7.57
CA ASP A 117 -18.03 3.52 -7.01
C ASP A 117 -17.50 2.81 -5.75
N GLU A 118 -16.29 3.17 -5.30
CA GLU A 118 -15.60 2.54 -4.18
C GLU A 118 -16.17 2.94 -2.82
N THR A 119 -16.85 1.98 -2.17
CA THR A 119 -17.42 2.16 -0.83
C THR A 119 -16.38 1.96 0.28
N PRO A 120 -16.63 2.46 1.51
CA PRO A 120 -15.85 2.14 2.72
C PRO A 120 -15.53 0.64 2.88
N ARG A 121 -16.51 -0.22 2.59
CA ARG A 121 -16.35 -1.69 2.68
C ARG A 121 -15.38 -2.24 1.63
N SER A 122 -15.18 -1.56 0.51
CA SER A 122 -14.22 -1.96 -0.51
C SER A 122 -12.79 -1.85 0.01
N PHE A 123 -12.49 -0.82 0.82
CA PHE A 123 -11.19 -0.61 1.46
C PHE A 123 -10.98 -1.44 2.71
N ALA A 124 -12.06 -1.93 3.34
CA ALA A 124 -11.99 -2.81 4.52
C ALA A 124 -11.40 -4.21 4.21
N LYS A 125 -11.26 -4.60 2.93
CA LYS A 125 -10.58 -5.84 2.55
C LYS A 125 -9.07 -5.68 2.65
N ARG A 126 -8.50 -6.11 3.78
CA ARG A 126 -7.05 -6.11 4.06
C ARG A 126 -6.29 -6.93 2.98
N ARG A 127 -5.55 -6.26 2.09
CA ARG A 127 -4.46 -6.89 1.34
C ARG A 127 -3.26 -7.08 2.29
N PRO A 128 -2.45 -8.14 2.13
CA PRO A 128 -1.32 -8.42 3.01
C PRO A 128 -0.33 -7.26 3.02
N LEU A 129 0.23 -6.95 4.20
CA LEU A 129 1.20 -5.87 4.37
C LEU A 129 2.53 -6.20 3.68
N PRO A 130 3.34 -5.19 3.32
CA PRO A 130 4.71 -5.34 2.81
C PRO A 130 5.60 -6.27 3.65
N ASP A 131 5.38 -6.30 4.98
CA ASP A 131 6.07 -7.21 5.91
C ASP A 131 5.69 -8.67 5.71
N GLU A 132 4.43 -8.93 5.38
CA GLU A 132 3.86 -10.26 5.10
C GLU A 132 4.16 -10.74 3.66
N MET A 133 4.63 -9.85 2.78
CA MET A 133 4.98 -10.16 1.39
C MET A 133 6.34 -10.86 1.27
N GLY A 134 6.44 -11.86 0.39
CA GLY A 134 7.74 -12.42 0.00
C GLY A 134 8.59 -11.40 -0.77
N PHE A 135 9.91 -11.64 -0.91
CA PHE A 135 10.84 -10.74 -1.59
C PHE A 135 10.37 -10.30 -2.99
N PHE A 136 9.92 -11.23 -3.83
CA PHE A 136 9.41 -10.92 -5.16
C PHE A 136 8.13 -10.07 -5.14
N GLN A 137 7.22 -10.36 -4.21
CA GLN A 137 5.97 -9.61 -4.07
C GLN A 137 6.24 -8.18 -3.59
N LEU A 138 7.15 -8.01 -2.62
CA LEU A 138 7.57 -6.70 -2.14
C LEU A 138 8.26 -5.89 -3.25
N ARG A 139 9.08 -6.53 -4.08
CA ARG A 139 9.70 -5.87 -5.24
C ARG A 139 8.67 -5.38 -6.25
N THR A 140 7.71 -6.22 -6.64
CA THR A 140 6.64 -5.81 -7.57
C THR A 140 5.77 -4.71 -6.95
N PHE A 141 5.54 -4.74 -5.64
CA PHE A 141 4.84 -3.71 -4.90
C PHE A 141 5.58 -2.36 -4.91
N ILE A 142 6.89 -2.36 -4.65
CA ILE A 142 7.75 -1.16 -4.75
C ILE A 142 7.74 -0.60 -6.17
N GLU A 143 7.79 -1.45 -7.20
CA GLU A 143 7.67 -1.01 -8.59
C GLU A 143 6.32 -0.35 -8.88
N GLN A 144 5.22 -0.88 -8.31
CA GLN A 144 3.90 -0.25 -8.41
C GLN A 144 3.85 1.10 -7.69
N LEU A 145 4.42 1.20 -6.48
CA LEU A 145 4.47 2.46 -5.72
C LEU A 145 5.30 3.52 -6.43
N ASN A 146 6.50 3.18 -6.90
CA ASN A 146 7.35 4.09 -7.67
C ASN A 146 6.64 4.56 -8.95
N ARG A 147 5.89 3.67 -9.61
CA ARG A 147 5.08 4.03 -10.79
C ARG A 147 3.88 4.92 -10.45
N SER A 148 3.39 4.91 -9.21
CA SER A 148 2.33 5.82 -8.74
C SER A 148 2.87 7.16 -8.24
N GLY A 149 4.20 7.33 -8.18
CA GLY A 149 4.85 8.56 -7.70
C GLY A 149 4.73 8.76 -6.19
N VAL A 150 4.48 7.68 -5.44
CA VAL A 150 4.48 7.65 -3.97
C VAL A 150 5.91 7.38 -3.51
N ASP A 151 6.36 8.06 -2.45
CA ASP A 151 7.70 7.84 -1.87
C ASP A 151 7.80 6.41 -1.32
N ALA A 152 8.48 5.54 -2.08
CA ALA A 152 8.65 4.14 -1.76
C ALA A 152 9.94 3.84 -0.98
N ARG A 153 10.70 4.87 -0.55
CA ARG A 153 12.02 4.69 0.07
C ARG A 153 12.00 3.78 1.30
N SER A 154 10.98 3.87 2.16
CA SER A 154 10.87 3.00 3.32
C SER A 154 10.76 1.53 2.92
N PHE A 155 9.97 1.22 1.90
CA PHE A 155 9.78 -0.15 1.42
C PHE A 155 11.04 -0.71 0.71
N VAL A 156 11.82 0.17 0.08
CA VAL A 156 13.14 -0.22 -0.48
C VAL A 156 14.10 -0.64 0.64
N VAL A 157 14.11 0.08 1.77
CA VAL A 157 14.90 -0.31 2.95
C VAL A 157 14.45 -1.67 3.47
N ASP A 158 13.14 -1.93 3.53
CA ASP A 158 12.60 -3.23 3.97
C ASP A 158 13.00 -4.38 3.03
N LEU A 159 13.08 -4.12 1.71
CA LEU A 159 13.56 -5.08 0.72
C LEU A 159 15.03 -5.45 0.97
N TYR A 160 15.88 -4.45 1.24
CA TYR A 160 17.29 -4.67 1.57
C TYR A 160 17.49 -5.37 2.93
N LEU A 161 16.64 -5.09 3.92
CA LEU A 161 16.64 -5.81 5.19
C LEU A 161 16.29 -7.29 4.98
N LYS A 162 15.26 -7.59 4.17
CA LYS A 162 14.90 -8.98 3.81
C LYS A 162 16.02 -9.73 3.13
N LEU A 163 16.86 -9.06 2.33
CA LEU A 163 18.06 -9.66 1.75
C LEU A 163 19.19 -9.83 2.76
N SER A 164 19.35 -8.92 3.72
CA SER A 164 20.43 -8.95 4.72
C SER A 164 20.27 -10.05 5.77
N PHE A 165 19.04 -10.44 6.12
CA PHE A 165 18.77 -11.50 7.11
C PHE A 165 19.55 -12.82 6.88
N PRO A 166 19.58 -13.41 5.68
CA PRO A 166 20.38 -14.61 5.42
C PRO A 166 21.90 -14.36 5.44
N PHE A 167 22.38 -13.15 5.12
CA PHE A 167 23.80 -12.81 5.17
C PHE A 167 24.32 -12.52 6.57
N ALA A 168 23.46 -12.14 7.52
CA ALA A 168 23.83 -11.95 8.92
C ALA A 168 24.47 -13.22 9.53
N ASN A 169 23.96 -14.40 9.19
CA ASN A 169 24.54 -15.68 9.61
C ASN A 169 25.94 -15.91 9.04
N LEU A 170 26.20 -15.48 7.80
CA LEU A 170 27.52 -15.58 7.18
C LEU A 170 28.54 -14.66 7.87
N ILE A 171 28.13 -13.45 8.23
CA ILE A 171 28.96 -12.50 8.98
C ILE A 171 29.33 -13.08 10.35
N ILE A 172 28.37 -13.63 11.08
CA ILE A 172 28.62 -14.29 12.39
C ILE A 172 29.60 -15.46 12.23
N LEU A 173 29.49 -16.25 11.17
CA LEU A 173 30.42 -17.35 10.89
C LEU A 173 31.85 -16.85 10.65
N ILE A 174 32.02 -15.81 9.84
CA ILE A 174 33.34 -15.24 9.49
C ILE A 174 34.03 -14.65 10.72
N PHE A 175 33.30 -13.99 11.62
CA PHE A 175 33.87 -13.41 12.85
C PHE A 175 33.97 -14.41 14.01
N GLY A 176 33.10 -15.42 14.06
CA GLY A 176 33.09 -16.43 15.11
C GLY A 176 34.21 -17.48 14.95
N LEU A 177 34.52 -17.89 13.71
CA LEU A 177 35.58 -18.86 13.43
C LEU A 177 36.98 -18.45 13.94
N PRO A 178 37.49 -17.23 13.72
CA PRO A 178 38.80 -16.82 14.23
C PRO A 178 38.83 -16.56 15.73
N LEU A 179 37.68 -16.46 16.40
CA LEU A 179 37.61 -16.33 17.87
C LEU A 179 37.65 -17.69 18.58
N LEU A 180 37.30 -18.76 17.85
CA LEU A 180 37.33 -20.15 18.32
C LEU A 180 38.67 -20.85 18.06
N ALA A 181 39.50 -20.30 17.17
CA ALA A 181 40.85 -20.77 16.83
C ALA A 181 41.90 -20.01 17.64
#